data_AF-A0A9Q0GHJ1-F1
#
_entry.id   AF-A0A9Q0GHJ1-F1
#
_cell.length_a   1.000
_cell.length_b   1.000
_cell.length_c   1.000
_cell.angle_alpha   90.00
_cell.angle_beta   90.00
_cell.angle_gamma   90.00
#
_symmetry.space_group_name_H-M   'P 1'
#
loop_
_entity.id
_entity.type
_entity.pdbx_description
1 polymer ?
#
loop_
_entity_poly.entity_id
_entity_poly.type
_entity_poly.pdbx_seq_one_letter_code
_entity_poly.pdbx_strand_id
1 'polypeptide(L)'
;MPWSSLTQLWGGDNVLLLNLKVCDLSESKGLIKIMDLSGVPNLEELVLEGCSSLVEIPSSIQLCQKLTRINVSRCVNLCGFPSDHRCTSLEVVYLHECPRITQLPQLPSTVKTLYLRKSGIKQVTGASIG
;
A
#
# COMPACT_ATOMS: atom_id res chain seq x y z
N MET A 1 9.42 -11.81 -1.63
CA MET A 1 8.96 -13.11 -1.13
C MET A 1 7.49 -13.29 -1.50
N PRO A 2 7.16 -13.42 -2.80
CA PRO A 2 5.80 -13.66 -3.24
C PRO A 2 5.36 -15.10 -2.89
N TRP A 3 4.05 -15.35 -2.83
CA TRP A 3 3.42 -16.61 -2.41
C TRP A 3 3.84 -17.13 -1.03
N SER A 4 4.26 -16.23 -0.14
CA SER A 4 4.76 -16.64 1.17
C SER A 4 3.63 -17.03 2.13
N SER A 5 3.94 -17.94 3.07
CA SER A 5 3.06 -18.30 4.18
C SER A 5 3.17 -17.34 5.38
N LEU A 6 3.84 -16.20 5.20
CA LEU A 6 3.96 -15.16 6.22
C LEU A 6 2.57 -14.62 6.60
N THR A 7 2.32 -14.56 7.91
CA THR A 7 1.12 -13.92 8.45
C THR A 7 1.37 -12.46 8.85
N GLN A 8 2.64 -12.13 9.12
CA GLN A 8 3.11 -10.80 9.48
C GLN A 8 4.48 -10.56 8.82
N LEU A 9 4.73 -9.30 8.43
CA LEU A 9 6.02 -8.87 7.90
C LEU A 9 6.76 -8.02 8.94
N TRP A 10 8.02 -8.41 9.20
CA TRP A 10 8.91 -8.00 10.31
C TRP A 10 8.42 -8.42 11.69
N GLY A 11 9.34 -8.81 12.55
CA GLY A 11 9.08 -9.30 13.89
C GLY A 11 10.17 -8.80 14.83
N GLY A 12 9.83 -7.81 15.66
CA GLY A 12 10.73 -7.26 16.67
C GLY A 12 11.43 -5.95 16.28
N ASP A 13 11.82 -5.20 17.31
CA ASP A 13 12.32 -3.82 17.25
C ASP A 13 13.54 -3.63 16.32
N ASN A 14 13.59 -2.48 15.65
CA ASN A 14 14.77 -1.88 14.99
C ASN A 14 15.45 -2.65 13.85
N VAL A 15 14.72 -3.41 13.03
CA VAL A 15 15.28 -3.91 11.76
C VAL A 15 15.36 -2.76 10.74
N LEU A 16 16.58 -2.22 10.54
CA LEU A 16 16.88 -1.21 9.53
C LEU A 16 17.34 -1.87 8.23
N LEU A 17 16.46 -1.93 7.23
CA LEU A 17 16.76 -2.44 5.89
C LEU A 17 17.05 -1.27 4.95
N LEU A 18 18.12 -0.53 5.22
CA LEU A 18 18.47 0.69 4.50
C LEU A 18 18.71 0.48 2.99
N ASN A 19 19.03 -0.73 2.57
CA ASN A 19 19.25 -1.05 1.15
C ASN A 19 18.00 -1.60 0.46
N LEU A 20 16.90 -1.83 1.18
CA LEU A 20 15.68 -2.35 0.59
C LEU A 20 14.98 -1.26 -0.21
N LYS A 21 14.90 -1.47 -1.52
CA LYS A 21 14.20 -0.58 -2.47
C LYS A 21 12.88 -1.16 -2.95
N VAL A 22 12.81 -2.49 -3.11
CA VAL A 22 11.62 -3.18 -3.60
C VAL A 22 11.24 -4.25 -2.60
N CYS A 23 9.99 -4.22 -2.16
CA CYS A 23 9.41 -5.25 -1.31
C CYS A 23 8.22 -5.86 -2.03
N ASP A 24 8.39 -7.09 -2.53
CA ASP A 24 7.33 -7.86 -3.16
C ASP A 24 6.88 -9.00 -2.25
N LEU A 25 5.60 -8.95 -1.86
CA LEU A 25 4.91 -9.93 -1.04
C LEU A 25 3.64 -10.43 -1.72
N SER A 26 3.51 -10.23 -3.03
CA SER A 26 2.33 -10.63 -3.80
C SER A 26 1.92 -12.07 -3.51
N GLU A 27 0.60 -12.31 -3.50
CA GLU A 27 -0.04 -13.61 -3.26
C GLU A 27 0.30 -14.24 -1.89
N SER A 28 0.83 -13.48 -0.95
CA SER A 28 0.99 -13.90 0.45
C SER A 28 -0.37 -13.87 1.15
N LYS A 29 -1.22 -14.84 0.82
CA LYS A 29 -2.63 -14.90 1.25
C LYS A 29 -2.81 -15.00 2.75
N GLY A 30 -1.80 -15.44 3.49
CA GLY A 30 -1.79 -15.47 4.95
C GLY A 30 -1.47 -14.12 5.61
N LEU A 31 -0.95 -13.14 4.86
CA LEU A 31 -0.49 -11.86 5.40
C LEU A 31 -1.69 -11.04 5.87
N ILE A 32 -1.81 -10.85 7.19
CA ILE A 32 -2.91 -10.12 7.82
C ILE A 32 -2.54 -8.65 8.02
N LYS A 33 -1.29 -8.40 8.37
CA LYS A 33 -0.77 -7.10 8.80
C LYS A 33 0.66 -6.92 8.31
N ILE A 34 0.98 -5.69 7.91
CA ILE A 34 2.36 -5.22 7.73
C ILE A 34 2.74 -4.43 8.99
N MET A 35 3.89 -4.74 9.59
CA MET A 35 4.39 -3.99 10.75
C MET A 35 4.99 -2.64 10.31
N ASP A 36 5.53 -1.88 11.27
CA ASP A 36 6.03 -0.53 11.05
C ASP A 36 7.06 -0.42 9.91
N LEU A 37 6.78 0.39 8.88
CA LEU A 37 7.64 0.71 7.73
C LEU A 37 8.77 1.73 8.04
N SER A 38 8.92 2.20 9.28
CA SER A 38 10.03 3.08 9.68
C SER A 38 11.43 2.47 9.42
N GLY A 39 11.53 1.14 9.42
CA GLY A 39 12.77 0.40 9.16
C GLY A 39 13.24 0.38 7.70
N VAL A 40 12.42 0.84 6.76
CA VAL A 40 12.70 0.82 5.30
C VAL A 40 12.59 2.21 4.66
N PRO A 41 13.37 3.19 5.12
CA PRO A 41 13.24 4.58 4.64
C PRO A 41 13.54 4.75 3.14
N ASN A 42 14.25 3.79 2.54
CA ASN A 42 14.65 3.82 1.13
C ASN A 42 13.75 2.98 0.20
N LEU A 43 12.61 2.49 0.70
CA LEU A 43 11.67 1.73 -0.11
C LEU A 43 11.11 2.60 -1.25
N GLU A 44 11.23 2.12 -2.48
CA GLU A 44 10.78 2.74 -3.72
C GLU A 44 9.49 2.09 -4.26
N GLU A 45 9.33 0.77 -4.06
CA GLU A 45 8.17 0.01 -4.52
C GLU A 45 7.70 -1.05 -3.50
N LEU A 46 6.39 -1.08 -3.25
CA LEU A 46 5.72 -2.05 -2.38
C LEU A 46 4.64 -2.81 -3.14
N VAL A 47 4.82 -4.13 -3.31
CA VAL A 47 3.88 -5.01 -4.02
C VAL A 47 3.23 -5.96 -3.01
N LEU A 48 1.92 -5.82 -2.86
CA LEU A 48 1.04 -6.57 -1.95
C LEU A 48 -0.12 -7.20 -2.71
N GLU A 49 -0.04 -7.28 -4.04
CA GLU A 49 -1.11 -7.80 -4.88
C GLU A 49 -1.59 -9.17 -4.41
N GLY A 50 -2.89 -9.37 -4.25
CA GLY A 50 -3.45 -10.68 -3.91
C GLY A 50 -3.20 -11.12 -2.46
N CYS A 51 -2.70 -10.24 -1.58
CA CYS A 51 -2.66 -10.46 -0.13
C CYS A 51 -4.08 -10.44 0.44
N SER A 52 -4.86 -11.50 0.21
CA SER A 52 -6.30 -11.53 0.47
C SER A 52 -6.67 -11.41 1.95
N SER A 53 -5.78 -11.72 2.89
CA SER A 53 -6.04 -11.57 4.33
C SER A 53 -5.65 -10.20 4.89
N LEU A 54 -5.01 -9.34 4.08
CA LEU A 54 -4.54 -8.04 4.50
C LEU A 54 -5.73 -7.11 4.73
N VAL A 55 -5.80 -6.52 5.94
CA VAL A 55 -6.93 -5.67 6.34
C VAL A 55 -6.61 -4.17 6.33
N GLU A 56 -5.34 -3.82 6.51
CA GLU A 56 -4.87 -2.43 6.59
C GLU A 56 -3.42 -2.29 6.10
N ILE A 57 -3.05 -1.05 5.72
CA ILE A 57 -1.66 -0.64 5.51
C ILE A 57 -1.26 0.25 6.69
N PRO A 58 -0.10 0.03 7.33
CA PRO A 58 0.34 0.83 8.47
C PRO A 58 0.54 2.30 8.07
N SER A 59 0.16 3.22 8.96
CA SER A 59 0.31 4.67 8.76
C SER A 59 1.78 5.10 8.57
N SER A 60 2.73 4.31 9.07
CA SER A 60 4.16 4.58 8.87
C SER A 60 4.64 4.44 7.43
N ILE A 61 3.78 4.04 6.50
CA ILE A 61 4.05 4.21 5.06
C ILE A 61 4.42 5.65 4.69
N GLN A 62 3.90 6.62 5.45
CA GLN A 62 4.26 8.04 5.34
C GLN A 62 5.76 8.32 5.58
N LEU A 63 6.50 7.40 6.19
CA LEU A 63 7.94 7.54 6.43
C LEU A 63 8.77 7.07 5.24
N CYS A 64 8.18 6.31 4.32
CA CYS A 64 8.82 5.87 3.09
C CYS A 64 8.82 7.02 2.06
N GLN A 65 9.63 8.05 2.31
CA GLN A 65 9.72 9.26 1.47
C GLN A 65 10.28 8.99 0.06
N LYS A 66 10.71 7.76 -0.26
CA LYS A 66 11.12 7.36 -1.62
C LYS A 66 10.09 6.47 -2.32
N LEU A 67 8.99 6.13 -1.67
CA LEU A 67 7.99 5.21 -2.22
C LEU A 67 7.27 5.89 -3.38
N THR A 68 7.50 5.39 -4.60
CA THR A 68 6.88 5.90 -5.82
C THR A 68 5.72 5.02 -6.30
N ARG A 69 5.72 3.74 -5.91
CA ARG A 69 4.74 2.75 -6.40
C ARG A 69 4.22 1.88 -5.27
N ILE A 70 2.91 1.71 -5.24
CA ILE A 70 2.24 0.72 -4.37
C ILE A 70 1.19 -0.06 -5.16
N ASN A 71 1.25 -1.38 -5.04
CA ASN A 71 0.24 -2.28 -5.60
C ASN A 71 -0.43 -3.08 -4.49
N VAL A 72 -1.68 -2.77 -4.17
CA VAL A 72 -2.52 -3.52 -3.22
C VAL A 72 -3.71 -4.15 -3.93
N SER A 73 -3.60 -4.37 -5.24
CA SER A 73 -4.69 -4.89 -6.03
C SER A 73 -5.09 -6.28 -5.57
N ARG A 74 -6.36 -6.65 -5.73
CA ARG A 74 -6.89 -7.97 -5.33
C ARG A 74 -6.74 -8.25 -3.81
N CYS A 75 -6.43 -7.24 -2.99
CA CYS A 75 -6.51 -7.31 -1.52
C CYS A 75 -7.97 -7.18 -1.09
N VAL A 76 -8.72 -8.28 -1.20
CA VAL A 76 -10.18 -8.27 -1.06
C VAL A 76 -10.70 -7.90 0.34
N ASN A 77 -9.89 -8.07 1.38
CA ASN A 77 -10.22 -7.70 2.75
C ASN A 77 -9.67 -6.34 3.20
N LEU A 78 -8.93 -5.63 2.34
CA LEU A 78 -8.37 -4.32 2.66
C LEU A 78 -9.48 -3.28 2.77
N CYS A 79 -9.71 -2.76 3.98
CA CYS A 79 -10.84 -1.88 4.28
C CYS A 79 -10.55 -0.40 4.02
N GLY A 80 -9.28 -0.02 3.85
CA GLY A 80 -8.90 1.36 3.65
C GLY A 80 -7.47 1.47 3.14
N PHE A 81 -7.15 2.68 2.67
CA PHE A 81 -5.80 3.07 2.30
C PHE A 81 -5.43 4.27 3.17
N PRO A 82 -4.19 4.35 3.69
CA PRO A 82 -3.75 5.42 4.57
C PRO A 82 -3.96 6.76 3.85
N SER A 83 -4.89 7.53 4.39
CA SER A 83 -5.28 8.83 3.83
C SER A 83 -4.29 9.86 4.34
N ASP A 84 -3.22 10.08 3.58
CA ASP A 84 -2.17 10.99 4.01
C ASP A 84 -1.44 11.64 2.84
N HIS A 85 -1.38 12.98 2.87
CA HIS A 85 -0.64 13.82 1.94
C HIS A 85 0.89 13.76 2.16
N ARG A 86 1.35 13.12 3.24
CA ARG A 86 2.78 13.01 3.60
C ARG A 86 3.55 11.96 2.81
N CYS A 87 2.88 11.11 2.02
CA CYS A 87 3.53 10.18 1.09
C CYS A 87 4.03 10.92 -0.17
N THR A 88 4.85 11.96 0.00
CA THR A 88 5.09 12.99 -1.02
C THR A 88 5.70 12.49 -2.33
N SER A 89 6.33 11.32 -2.35
CA SER A 89 6.94 10.74 -3.56
C SER A 89 6.04 9.77 -4.34
N LEU A 90 4.83 9.48 -3.86
CA LEU A 90 3.97 8.46 -4.45
C LEU A 90 3.44 8.89 -5.82
N GLU A 91 3.73 8.13 -6.87
CA GLU A 91 3.34 8.46 -8.25
C GLU A 91 2.26 7.53 -8.81
N VAL A 92 2.31 6.24 -8.44
CA VAL A 92 1.43 5.20 -9.00
C VAL A 92 0.80 4.35 -7.89
N VAL A 93 -0.53 4.25 -7.93
CA VAL A 93 -1.31 3.50 -6.94
C VAL A 93 -2.22 2.51 -7.65
N TYR A 94 -2.05 1.22 -7.37
CA TYR A 94 -2.93 0.15 -7.86
C TYR A 94 -3.86 -0.35 -6.74
N LEU A 95 -5.17 -0.14 -6.92
CA LEU A 95 -6.27 -0.49 -6.01
C LEU A 95 -7.38 -1.26 -6.75
N HIS A 96 -7.07 -1.92 -7.86
CA HIS A 96 -8.09 -2.67 -8.59
C HIS A 96 -8.49 -3.94 -7.84
N GLU A 97 -9.76 -4.32 -7.94
CA GLU A 97 -10.30 -5.51 -7.28
C GLU A 97 -10.22 -5.48 -5.74
N CYS A 98 -10.36 -4.28 -5.16
CA CYS A 98 -10.46 -4.02 -3.73
C CYS A 98 -11.89 -3.59 -3.35
N PRO A 99 -12.85 -4.53 -3.21
CA PRO A 99 -14.27 -4.23 -3.03
C PRO A 99 -14.60 -3.55 -1.68
N ARG A 100 -13.75 -3.70 -0.66
CA ARG A 100 -13.95 -3.09 0.67
C ARG A 100 -13.42 -1.66 0.78
N ILE A 101 -12.60 -1.21 -0.18
CA ILE A 101 -12.22 0.19 -0.28
C ILE A 101 -13.38 0.93 -0.93
N THR A 102 -14.20 1.58 -0.10
CA THR A 102 -15.45 2.23 -0.53
C THR A 102 -15.33 3.75 -0.66
N GLN A 103 -14.28 4.32 -0.07
CA GLN A 103 -13.95 5.74 -0.13
C GLN A 103 -12.65 5.92 -0.90
N LEU A 104 -12.57 6.97 -1.71
CA LEU A 104 -11.34 7.37 -2.36
C LEU A 104 -10.34 7.82 -1.29
N PRO A 105 -9.10 7.27 -1.24
CA PRO A 105 -8.10 7.78 -0.33
C PRO A 105 -7.74 9.22 -0.67
N GLN A 106 -7.41 10.01 0.36
CA GLN A 106 -6.72 11.29 0.15
C GLN A 106 -5.30 10.97 -0.31
N LEU A 107 -4.98 11.32 -1.54
CA LEU A 107 -3.70 11.06 -2.17
C LEU A 107 -2.90 12.36 -2.31
N PRO A 108 -1.57 12.31 -2.22
CA PRO A 108 -0.73 13.47 -2.50
C PRO A 108 -0.85 13.88 -3.98
N SER A 109 -0.65 15.16 -4.27
CA SER A 109 -0.73 15.72 -5.64
C SER A 109 0.30 15.13 -6.61
N THR A 110 1.29 14.40 -6.10
CA THR A 110 2.30 13.70 -6.90
C THR A 110 1.80 12.42 -7.55
N VAL A 111 0.62 11.90 -7.15
CA VAL A 111 0.03 10.73 -7.80
C VAL A 111 -0.41 11.09 -9.22
N LYS A 112 0.27 10.49 -10.20
CA LYS A 112 0.01 10.66 -11.63
C LYS A 112 -0.94 9.60 -12.17
N THR A 113 -0.99 8.43 -11.52
CA THR A 113 -1.75 7.29 -12.03
C THR A 113 -2.42 6.52 -10.89
N LEU A 114 -3.73 6.32 -11.01
CA LEU A 114 -4.56 5.67 -10.01
C LEU A 114 -5.46 4.62 -10.68
N TYR A 115 -5.29 3.35 -10.32
CA TYR A 115 -6.11 2.25 -10.85
C TYR A 115 -7.15 1.80 -9.83
N LEU A 116 -8.43 2.06 -10.10
CA LEU A 116 -9.56 1.77 -9.19
C LEU A 116 -10.56 0.74 -9.73
N ARG A 117 -10.26 0.08 -10.85
CA ARG A 117 -11.22 -0.82 -11.52
C ARG A 117 -11.70 -1.91 -10.55
N LYS A 118 -13.02 -2.15 -10.47
CA LYS A 118 -13.62 -3.14 -9.55
C LYS A 118 -13.29 -2.90 -8.06
N SER A 119 -13.02 -1.65 -7.67
CA SER A 119 -13.03 -1.25 -6.25
C SER A 119 -14.47 -1.03 -5.75
N GLY A 120 -14.63 -0.85 -4.44
CA GLY A 120 -15.90 -0.44 -3.84
C GLY A 120 -16.21 1.06 -3.98
N ILE A 121 -15.30 1.84 -4.58
CA ILE A 121 -15.43 3.29 -4.73
C ILE A 121 -16.52 3.61 -5.75
N LYS A 122 -17.58 4.26 -5.28
CA LYS A 122 -18.75 4.61 -6.12
C LYS A 122 -18.69 6.04 -6.67
N GLN A 123 -17.92 6.92 -6.04
CA GLN A 123 -17.80 8.32 -6.42
C GLN A 123 -16.36 8.79 -6.22
N VAL A 124 -15.87 9.59 -7.16
CA VAL A 124 -14.59 10.31 -7.05
C VAL A 124 -14.97 11.77 -6.83
N THR A 125 -15.22 12.15 -5.58
CA THR A 125 -15.59 13.55 -5.27
C THR A 125 -14.33 14.42 -5.22
N GLY A 126 -14.23 15.35 -6.18
CA GLY A 126 -13.81 16.74 -5.93
C GLY A 126 -12.39 17.04 -5.44
N ALA A 127 -11.37 16.25 -5.76
CA ALA A 127 -10.00 16.77 -5.80
C ALA A 127 -9.69 17.06 -7.27
N SER A 128 -9.67 18.34 -7.64
CA SER A 128 -9.21 18.78 -8.94
C SER A 128 -7.85 18.15 -9.22
N ILE A 129 -7.81 17.30 -10.25
CA ILE A 129 -6.57 17.06 -11.00
C ILE A 129 -6.38 18.33 -11.82
N GLY A 130 -5.69 19.29 -11.24
CA GLY A 130 -5.44 20.63 -11.79
C GLY A 130 -4.63 21.45 -10.81
#